data_AF-A0A6M0RAR7-F1
#
_entry.id   AF-A0A6M0RAR7-F1
#
_cell.length_a   1.000
_cell.length_b   1.000
_cell.length_c   1.000
_cell.angle_alpha   90.00
_cell.angle_beta   90.00
_cell.angle_gamma   90.00
#
_symmetry.space_group_name_H-M   'P 1'
#
loop_
_entity.id
_entity.type
_entity.pdbx_description
1 polymer ?
#
loop_
_entity_poly.entity_id
_entity_poly.type
_entity_poly.pdbx_seq_one_letter_code
_entity_poly.pdbx_strand_id
1 'polypeptide(L)'
;MVSKYNSSYYWENLIAQNKPIWKGAFQNLSLTRDSKFIHCVIINYDKNIIEDNWAYYPDVKSMLGFIQYVFVPTAFFTWLSNEFNEFVVPIAPSYEILGYLKEFNKKHQENFLNIMKTTIEKLNSLWYLTEEECIKEIKDFSKEFNKQWGEKNGKLLSLNIFEDSFQIGEYIIPKNHNDVFLEVLEEEIGLTKDQWEEVYTKVYENEFMKRQFINILNYKIGCCG
;
A
#
# COMPACT_ATOMS: atom_id res chain seq x y z
N MET A 1 -1.58 17.78 19.41
CA MET A 1 -1.54 18.49 18.11
C MET A 1 -2.10 17.54 17.07
N VAL A 2 -3.06 17.96 16.24
CA VAL A 2 -3.63 17.09 15.18
C VAL A 2 -2.56 16.92 14.09
N SER A 3 -2.27 15.67 13.71
CA SER A 3 -1.28 15.39 12.66
C SER A 3 -1.69 16.02 11.33
N LYS A 4 -0.76 16.67 10.63
CA LYS A 4 -1.02 17.25 9.29
C LYS A 4 -1.49 16.20 8.26
N TYR A 5 -1.15 14.93 8.50
CA TYR A 5 -1.53 13.80 7.66
C TYR A 5 -3.01 13.41 7.85
N ASN A 6 -3.68 13.87 8.91
CA ASN A 6 -5.12 13.71 9.13
C ASN A 6 -5.91 14.86 8.48
N SER A 7 -5.76 15.01 7.17
CA SER A 7 -6.39 16.08 6.40
C SER A 7 -6.51 15.65 4.95
N SER A 8 -7.74 15.52 4.43
CA SER A 8 -7.94 15.15 3.01
C SER A 8 -7.31 16.19 2.09
N TYR A 9 -7.45 17.49 2.40
CA TYR A 9 -6.84 18.59 1.65
C TYR A 9 -5.32 18.48 1.52
N TYR A 10 -4.63 17.95 2.54
CA TYR A 10 -3.18 17.73 2.47
C TYR A 10 -2.85 16.75 1.34
N TRP A 11 -3.54 15.62 1.31
CA TRP A 11 -3.33 14.56 0.32
C TRP A 11 -3.84 14.95 -1.07
N GLU A 12 -5.01 15.56 -1.16
CA GLU A 12 -5.57 16.10 -2.40
C GLU A 12 -4.59 17.06 -3.09
N ASN A 13 -3.96 17.95 -2.33
CA ASN A 13 -2.95 18.86 -2.86
C ASN A 13 -1.68 18.12 -3.34
N LEU A 14 -1.24 17.06 -2.67
CA LEU A 14 -0.11 16.25 -3.13
C LEU A 14 -0.42 15.52 -4.43
N ILE A 15 -1.65 14.98 -4.57
CA ILE A 15 -2.12 14.32 -5.78
C ILE A 15 -2.21 15.34 -6.93
N ALA A 16 -2.83 16.50 -6.70
CA ALA A 16 -2.98 17.55 -7.71
C ALA A 16 -1.62 18.08 -8.23
N GLN A 17 -0.58 18.06 -7.38
CA GLN A 17 0.78 18.45 -7.74
C GLN A 17 1.63 17.29 -8.28
N ASN A 18 1.04 16.11 -8.49
CA ASN A 18 1.72 14.90 -8.95
C ASN A 18 2.97 14.56 -8.11
N LYS A 19 2.88 14.69 -6.78
CA LYS A 19 3.99 14.36 -5.87
C LYS A 19 4.17 12.85 -5.77
N PRO A 20 5.40 12.35 -5.59
CA PRO A 20 5.65 10.92 -5.40
C PRO A 20 5.13 10.48 -4.03
N ILE A 21 3.95 9.87 -4.00
CA ILE A 21 3.29 9.41 -2.76
C ILE A 21 2.97 7.91 -2.76
N TRP A 22 3.04 7.26 -3.92
CA TRP A 22 2.59 5.89 -4.16
C TRP A 22 3.73 4.86 -4.28
N LYS A 23 4.88 5.29 -4.78
CA LYS A 23 5.99 4.40 -5.16
C LYS A 23 7.32 4.95 -4.64
N GLY A 24 8.11 4.08 -4.03
CA GLY A 24 9.42 4.40 -3.47
C GLY A 24 9.35 5.37 -2.29
N ALA A 25 10.07 6.48 -2.40
CA ALA A 25 10.23 7.46 -1.33
C ALA A 25 9.04 8.42 -1.25
N PHE A 26 8.28 8.39 -0.15
CA PHE A 26 7.24 9.40 0.09
C PHE A 26 7.84 10.80 0.08
N GLN A 27 7.41 11.63 -0.88
CA GLN A 27 7.91 12.99 -1.11
C GLN A 27 9.43 13.11 -1.20
N ASN A 28 10.11 12.07 -1.69
CA ASN A 28 11.58 11.99 -1.76
C ASN A 28 12.28 12.14 -0.40
N LEU A 29 11.59 11.85 0.71
CA LEU A 29 12.19 11.85 2.04
C LEU A 29 13.21 10.71 2.17
N SER A 30 14.27 10.95 2.93
CA SER A 30 15.29 9.92 3.19
C SER A 30 14.71 8.77 4.00
N LEU A 31 15.12 7.55 3.66
CA LEU A 31 14.78 6.36 4.43
C LEU A 31 15.51 6.35 5.79
N THR A 32 14.75 6.15 6.87
CA THR A 32 15.22 6.12 8.27
C THR A 32 14.70 4.88 9.00
N ARG A 33 15.23 4.59 10.20
CA ARG A 33 14.76 3.47 11.03
C ARG A 33 13.33 3.65 11.52
N ASP A 34 12.85 4.89 11.59
CA ASP A 34 11.47 5.19 11.96
C ASP A 34 10.49 4.97 10.80
N SER A 35 11.00 4.93 9.56
CA SER A 35 10.18 4.74 8.38
C SER A 35 9.39 3.44 8.44
N LYS A 36 8.19 3.47 7.87
CA LYS A 36 7.26 2.35 7.80
C LYS A 36 6.95 2.07 6.34
N PHE A 37 6.86 0.79 5.97
CA PHE A 37 6.74 0.39 4.59
C PHE A 37 5.36 -0.20 4.27
N ILE A 38 4.96 0.01 3.03
CA ILE A 38 3.72 -0.50 2.47
C ILE A 38 4.02 -1.23 1.17
N HIS A 39 3.27 -2.29 0.92
CA HIS A 39 3.13 -2.89 -0.39
C HIS A 39 1.66 -2.86 -0.77
N CYS A 40 1.34 -2.19 -1.88
CA CYS A 40 -0.01 -2.00 -2.38
C CYS A 40 -0.15 -2.69 -3.73
N VAL A 41 -1.17 -3.52 -3.88
CA VAL A 41 -1.54 -4.12 -5.16
C VAL A 41 -2.98 -3.74 -5.50
N ILE A 42 -3.19 -3.20 -6.70
CA ILE A 42 -4.51 -2.94 -7.28
C ILE A 42 -4.49 -3.51 -8.70
N ILE A 43 -5.21 -4.61 -8.91
CA ILE A 43 -5.39 -5.24 -10.22
C ILE A 43 -6.86 -5.23 -10.60
N ASN A 44 -7.12 -4.88 -11.85
CA ASN A 44 -8.40 -5.06 -12.50
C ASN A 44 -8.15 -5.39 -13.98
N TYR A 45 -8.18 -6.68 -14.32
CA TYR A 45 -7.87 -7.15 -15.67
C TYR A 45 -8.87 -6.66 -16.72
N ASP A 46 -10.14 -6.48 -16.36
CA ASP A 46 -11.16 -5.95 -17.27
C ASP A 46 -10.82 -4.52 -17.75
N LYS A 47 -10.04 -3.78 -16.94
CA LYS A 47 -9.60 -2.41 -17.22
C LYS A 47 -8.13 -2.32 -17.63
N ASN A 48 -7.42 -3.45 -17.70
CA ASN A 48 -5.97 -3.48 -17.91
C ASN A 48 -5.21 -2.62 -16.87
N ILE A 49 -5.67 -2.63 -15.61
CA ILE A 49 -5.01 -1.93 -14.50
C ILE A 49 -4.19 -2.96 -13.72
N ILE A 50 -2.88 -2.72 -13.60
CA ILE A 50 -1.95 -3.50 -12.79
C ILE A 50 -1.04 -2.51 -12.08
N GLU A 51 -1.34 -2.25 -10.82
CA GLU A 51 -0.53 -1.39 -9.95
C GLU A 51 0.03 -2.24 -8.81
N ASP A 52 1.34 -2.47 -8.83
CA ASP A 52 2.10 -3.14 -7.78
C ASP A 52 3.20 -2.18 -7.32
N ASN A 53 3.00 -1.62 -6.13
CA ASN A 53 3.82 -0.51 -5.64
C ASN A 53 4.33 -0.77 -4.22
N TRP A 54 5.63 -0.59 -4.05
CA TRP A 54 6.30 -0.55 -2.76
C TRP A 54 6.62 0.89 -2.39
N ALA A 55 6.26 1.33 -1.19
CA ALA A 55 6.61 2.66 -0.70
C ALA A 55 6.98 2.65 0.79
N TYR A 56 7.63 3.73 1.23
CA TYR A 56 7.85 3.98 2.65
C TYR A 56 7.44 5.40 3.04
N TYR A 57 6.98 5.52 4.28
CA TYR A 57 6.54 6.74 4.93
C TYR A 57 7.39 7.02 6.17
N PRO A 58 7.62 8.29 6.51
CA PRO A 58 8.53 8.65 7.61
C PRO A 58 8.05 8.18 8.99
N ASP A 59 6.74 7.98 9.17
CA ASP A 59 6.14 7.56 10.44
C ASP A 59 4.80 6.82 10.20
N VAL A 60 4.21 6.28 11.27
CA VAL A 60 2.93 5.56 11.19
C VAL A 60 1.76 6.48 10.81
N LYS A 61 1.81 7.77 11.17
CA LYS A 61 0.70 8.71 10.93
C LYS A 61 0.64 9.14 9.46
N SER A 62 1.78 9.28 8.80
CA SER A 62 1.88 9.50 7.35
C SER A 62 1.42 8.28 6.56
N MET A 63 1.81 7.07 7.00
CA MET A 63 1.28 5.82 6.45
C MET A 63 -0.24 5.73 6.60
N LEU A 64 -0.79 6.01 7.78
CA LEU A 64 -2.25 6.02 8.01
C LEU A 64 -2.96 7.00 7.08
N GLY A 65 -2.41 8.21 6.93
CA GLY A 65 -2.94 9.22 6.01
C GLY A 65 -2.96 8.72 4.56
N PHE A 66 -1.88 8.08 4.10
CA PHE A 66 -1.85 7.49 2.77
C PHE A 66 -2.91 6.40 2.62
N ILE A 67 -3.01 5.48 3.57
CA ILE A 67 -4.00 4.39 3.52
C ILE A 67 -5.42 4.97 3.40
N GLN A 68 -5.76 5.94 4.25
CA GLN A 68 -7.11 6.49 4.36
C GLN A 68 -7.50 7.41 3.21
N TYR A 69 -6.60 8.29 2.77
CA TYR A 69 -6.93 9.36 1.83
C TYR A 69 -6.47 9.10 0.41
N VAL A 70 -5.66 8.06 0.19
CA VAL A 70 -5.06 7.77 -1.11
C VAL A 70 -5.36 6.33 -1.52
N PHE A 71 -4.84 5.34 -0.80
CA PHE A 71 -4.97 3.93 -1.20
C PHE A 71 -6.42 3.44 -1.20
N VAL A 72 -7.11 3.50 -0.06
CA VAL A 72 -8.47 2.97 0.08
C VAL A 72 -9.46 3.62 -0.91
N PRO A 73 -9.50 4.96 -1.04
CA PRO A 73 -10.35 5.60 -2.04
C PRO A 73 -10.08 5.13 -3.47
N THR A 74 -8.81 5.04 -3.85
CA THR A 74 -8.38 4.59 -5.19
C THR A 74 -8.73 3.13 -5.43
N ALA A 75 -8.51 2.27 -4.45
CA ALA A 75 -8.82 0.85 -4.50
C ALA A 75 -10.33 0.63 -4.71
N PHE A 76 -11.16 1.31 -3.92
CA PHE A 76 -12.62 1.19 -4.06
C PHE A 76 -13.14 1.79 -5.37
N PHE A 77 -12.61 2.94 -5.78
CA PHE A 77 -12.98 3.55 -7.05
C PHE A 77 -12.64 2.63 -8.24
N THR A 78 -11.45 2.05 -8.24
CA THR A 78 -11.00 1.09 -9.26
C THR A 78 -11.87 -0.17 -9.29
N TRP A 79 -12.27 -0.66 -8.12
CA TRP A 79 -13.07 -1.86 -7.98
C TRP A 79 -14.53 -1.70 -8.45
N LEU A 80 -15.16 -0.57 -8.10
CA LEU A 80 -16.61 -0.39 -8.21
C LEU A 80 -17.05 0.50 -9.37
N SER A 81 -16.21 1.43 -9.82
CA SER A 81 -16.56 2.28 -10.97
C SER A 81 -16.49 1.47 -12.26
N ASN A 82 -17.49 1.59 -13.12
CA ASN A 82 -17.44 1.07 -14.50
C ASN A 82 -17.25 2.19 -15.53
N GLU A 83 -17.13 3.43 -15.06
CA GLU A 83 -17.08 4.63 -15.91
C GLU A 83 -15.68 4.91 -16.43
N PHE A 84 -14.66 4.60 -15.62
CA PHE A 84 -13.26 4.84 -15.94
C PHE A 84 -12.53 3.52 -16.16
N ASN A 85 -11.95 3.36 -17.34
CA ASN A 85 -11.06 2.25 -17.68
C ASN A 85 -9.60 2.55 -17.30
N GLU A 86 -9.28 3.78 -16.94
CA GLU A 86 -7.95 4.19 -16.51
C GLU A 86 -7.80 4.09 -14.98
N PHE A 87 -6.55 3.99 -14.51
CA PHE A 87 -6.24 4.09 -13.09
C PHE A 87 -6.37 5.55 -12.63
N VAL A 88 -7.31 5.80 -11.72
CA VAL A 88 -7.64 7.16 -11.24
C VAL A 88 -7.50 7.22 -9.73
N VAL A 89 -6.65 8.13 -9.25
CA VAL A 89 -6.56 8.51 -7.85
C VAL A 89 -7.56 9.64 -7.60
N PRO A 90 -8.66 9.41 -6.87
CA PRO A 90 -9.69 10.42 -6.68
C PRO A 90 -9.21 11.56 -5.77
N ILE A 91 -9.51 12.80 -6.17
CA ILE A 91 -9.21 14.02 -5.42
C ILE A 91 -10.49 14.48 -4.73
N ALA A 92 -10.90 13.77 -3.68
CA ALA A 92 -12.06 14.11 -2.87
C ALA A 92 -11.98 13.44 -1.49
N PRO A 93 -12.68 13.97 -0.48
CA PRO A 93 -12.84 13.28 0.80
C PRO A 93 -13.47 11.90 0.63
N SER A 94 -13.04 10.92 1.44
CA SER A 94 -13.49 9.52 1.33
C SER A 94 -15.02 9.36 1.43
N TYR A 95 -15.71 10.22 2.18
CA TYR A 95 -17.18 10.22 2.27
C TYR A 95 -17.89 10.76 1.03
N GLU A 96 -17.27 11.69 0.30
CA GLU A 96 -17.82 12.17 -0.98
C GLU A 96 -17.68 11.10 -2.05
N ILE A 97 -16.57 10.38 -2.06
CA ILE A 97 -16.34 9.24 -2.96
C ILE A 97 -17.36 8.12 -2.70
N LEU A 98 -17.68 7.85 -1.43
CA LEU A 98 -18.78 6.95 -1.07
C LEU A 98 -20.13 7.42 -1.65
N GLY A 99 -20.42 8.71 -1.53
CA GLY A 99 -21.63 9.33 -2.06
C GLY A 99 -21.72 9.17 -3.58
N TYR A 100 -20.63 9.49 -4.28
CA TYR A 100 -20.50 9.31 -5.72
C TYR A 100 -20.76 7.85 -6.11
N LEU A 101 -20.03 6.89 -5.54
CA LEU A 101 -20.16 5.47 -5.88
C LEU A 101 -21.56 4.91 -5.62
N LYS A 102 -22.30 5.46 -4.64
CA LYS A 102 -23.69 5.10 -4.37
C LYS A 102 -24.64 5.48 -5.51
N GLU A 103 -24.41 6.61 -6.18
CA GLU A 103 -25.28 7.09 -7.27
C GLU A 103 -25.18 6.22 -8.52
N PHE A 104 -24.00 5.64 -8.79
CA PHE A 104 -23.75 4.79 -9.96
C PHE A 104 -24.16 3.32 -9.76
N ASN A 105 -24.25 2.83 -8.52
CA ASN A 105 -24.46 1.41 -8.23
C ASN A 105 -25.86 1.09 -7.66
N LYS A 106 -26.92 1.46 -8.40
CA LYS A 106 -28.32 1.37 -7.95
C LYS A 106 -28.92 -0.04 -7.77
N LYS A 107 -28.23 -1.15 -8.12
CA LYS A 107 -28.89 -2.47 -8.12
C LYS A 107 -28.19 -3.66 -7.44
N HIS A 108 -26.88 -3.68 -7.16
CA HIS A 108 -26.25 -4.95 -6.70
C HIS A 108 -25.10 -4.83 -5.69
N GLN A 109 -24.93 -3.70 -4.99
CA GLN A 109 -23.70 -3.48 -4.21
C GLN A 109 -23.88 -2.75 -2.86
N GLU A 110 -25.08 -2.73 -2.27
CA GLU A 110 -25.30 -2.12 -0.93
C GLU A 110 -24.35 -2.69 0.13
N ASN A 111 -24.05 -3.99 0.08
CA ASN A 111 -23.08 -4.62 0.96
C ASN A 111 -21.67 -4.02 0.81
N PHE A 112 -21.22 -3.69 -0.41
CA PHE A 112 -19.92 -3.09 -0.63
C PHE A 112 -19.86 -1.65 -0.09
N LEU A 113 -20.91 -0.85 -0.31
CA LEU A 113 -20.98 0.51 0.23
C LEU A 113 -20.91 0.50 1.77
N ASN A 114 -21.57 -0.46 2.42
CA ASN A 114 -21.48 -0.61 3.87
C ASN A 114 -20.06 -0.99 4.32
N ILE A 115 -19.41 -1.94 3.63
CA ILE A 115 -18.01 -2.34 3.93
C ILE A 115 -17.05 -1.16 3.77
N MET A 116 -17.24 -0.34 2.73
CA MET A 116 -16.40 0.84 2.54
C MET A 116 -16.63 1.88 3.64
N LYS A 117 -17.89 2.10 4.05
CA LYS A 117 -18.24 3.00 5.15
C LYS A 117 -17.58 2.54 6.46
N THR A 118 -17.71 1.28 6.83
CA THR A 118 -17.08 0.73 8.04
C THR A 118 -15.56 0.77 7.95
N THR A 119 -14.99 0.60 6.75
CA THR A 119 -13.54 0.78 6.51
C THR A 119 -13.09 2.22 6.84
N ILE A 120 -13.82 3.23 6.35
CA ILE A 120 -13.50 4.64 6.63
C ILE A 120 -13.66 4.96 8.12
N GLU A 121 -14.71 4.46 8.76
CA GLU A 121 -14.93 4.62 10.21
C GLU A 121 -13.80 3.98 11.03
N LYS A 122 -13.37 2.78 10.65
CA LYS A 122 -12.24 2.09 11.29
C LYS A 122 -10.96 2.93 11.17
N LEU A 123 -10.61 3.39 9.97
CA LEU A 123 -9.39 4.19 9.76
C LEU A 123 -9.44 5.52 10.51
N ASN A 124 -10.61 6.18 10.55
CA ASN A 124 -10.81 7.39 11.34
C ASN A 124 -10.51 7.18 12.84
N SER A 125 -10.91 6.03 13.40
CA SER A 125 -10.63 5.73 14.81
C SER A 125 -9.13 5.58 15.13
N LEU A 126 -8.30 5.19 14.15
CA LEU A 126 -6.87 4.93 14.39
C LEU A 126 -6.06 6.21 14.63
N TRP A 127 -6.58 7.38 14.24
CA TRP A 127 -5.91 8.65 14.49
C TRP A 127 -5.73 8.96 15.97
N TYR A 128 -6.64 8.48 16.81
CA TYR A 128 -6.67 8.73 18.26
C TYR A 128 -5.79 7.76 19.06
N LEU A 129 -5.20 6.76 18.41
CA LEU A 129 -4.31 5.78 19.04
C LEU A 129 -2.88 6.32 19.16
N THR A 130 -2.12 5.76 20.11
CA THR A 130 -0.65 5.91 20.15
C THR A 130 -0.01 5.30 18.90
N GLU A 131 1.27 5.60 18.62
CA GLU A 131 1.92 5.07 17.42
C GLU A 131 2.05 3.54 17.43
N GLU A 132 2.36 2.96 18.59
CA GLU A 132 2.48 1.51 18.80
C GLU A 132 1.14 0.79 18.59
N GLU A 133 0.06 1.31 19.18
CA GLU A 133 -1.29 0.77 18.97
C GLU A 133 -1.74 0.96 17.52
N CYS A 134 -1.44 2.11 16.93
CA CYS A 134 -1.83 2.46 15.56
C CYS A 134 -1.20 1.49 14.56
N ILE A 135 0.09 1.18 14.65
CA ILE A 135 0.74 0.27 13.69
C ILE A 135 0.20 -1.15 13.81
N LYS A 136 -0.09 -1.61 15.03
CA LYS A 136 -0.72 -2.91 15.27
C LYS A 136 -2.10 -2.99 14.63
N GLU A 137 -2.94 -1.99 14.86
CA GLU A 137 -4.29 -1.93 14.28
C GLU A 137 -4.28 -1.77 12.75
N ILE A 138 -3.30 -1.06 12.18
CA ILE A 138 -3.11 -0.98 10.73
C ILE A 138 -2.75 -2.35 10.15
N LYS A 139 -1.87 -3.12 10.81
CA LYS A 139 -1.54 -4.50 10.39
C LYS A 139 -2.73 -5.44 10.46
N ASP A 140 -3.55 -5.33 11.50
CA ASP A 140 -4.75 -6.17 11.61
C ASP A 140 -5.82 -5.75 10.60
N PHE A 141 -5.97 -4.45 10.35
CA PHE A 141 -6.77 -3.92 9.26
C PHE A 141 -6.31 -4.47 7.90
N SER A 142 -5.01 -4.50 7.63
CA SER A 142 -4.49 -4.96 6.33
C SER A 142 -4.77 -6.45 6.10
N LYS A 143 -4.67 -7.29 7.13
CA LYS A 143 -5.05 -8.72 7.05
C LYS A 143 -6.53 -8.90 6.70
N GLU A 144 -7.42 -8.16 7.38
CA GLU A 144 -8.86 -8.24 7.11
C GLU A 144 -9.20 -7.67 5.72
N PHE A 145 -8.56 -6.59 5.32
CA PHE A 145 -8.69 -6.01 3.99
C PHE A 145 -8.32 -7.03 2.90
N ASN A 146 -7.17 -7.69 3.02
CA ASN A 146 -6.71 -8.69 2.05
C ASN A 146 -7.63 -9.92 2.00
N LYS A 147 -8.18 -10.35 3.14
CA LYS A 147 -9.17 -11.42 3.19
C LYS A 147 -10.47 -11.03 2.48
N GLN A 148 -10.90 -9.78 2.65
CA GLN A 148 -12.14 -9.27 2.07
C GLN A 148 -12.00 -9.03 0.56
N TRP A 149 -10.87 -8.47 0.12
CA TRP A 149 -10.67 -7.93 -1.23
C TRP A 149 -9.56 -8.63 -2.05
N GLY A 150 -9.06 -9.76 -1.56
CA GLY A 150 -8.17 -10.64 -2.30
C GLY A 150 -8.75 -11.08 -3.65
N GLU A 151 -7.97 -11.83 -4.43
CA GLU A 151 -8.27 -12.11 -5.82
C GLU A 151 -9.66 -12.73 -6.04
N LYS A 152 -10.52 -12.01 -6.78
CA LYS A 152 -11.87 -12.42 -7.13
C LYS A 152 -12.23 -11.90 -8.51
N ASN A 153 -12.62 -12.80 -9.41
CA ASN A 153 -13.14 -12.46 -10.75
C ASN A 153 -12.23 -11.49 -11.53
N GLY A 154 -10.92 -11.76 -11.55
CA GLY A 154 -9.95 -10.93 -12.27
C GLY A 154 -9.67 -9.55 -11.66
N LYS A 155 -10.06 -9.34 -10.39
CA LYS A 155 -9.71 -8.16 -9.60
C LYS A 155 -8.98 -8.59 -8.33
N LEU A 156 -8.01 -7.79 -7.89
CA LEU A 156 -7.27 -8.02 -6.65
C LEU A 156 -6.97 -6.67 -5.99
N LEU A 157 -7.29 -6.55 -4.70
CA LEU A 157 -6.75 -5.49 -3.85
C LEU A 157 -5.94 -6.13 -2.73
N SER A 158 -4.72 -5.68 -2.54
CA SER A 158 -3.86 -6.11 -1.44
C SER A 158 -3.12 -4.94 -0.81
N LEU A 159 -2.96 -5.02 0.51
CA LEU A 159 -2.26 -4.09 1.34
C LEU A 159 -1.42 -4.87 2.36
N ASN A 160 -0.09 -4.76 2.29
CA ASN A 160 0.81 -5.33 3.29
C ASN A 160 1.58 -4.22 3.99
N ILE A 161 1.80 -4.39 5.30
CA ILE A 161 2.33 -3.36 6.19
C ILE A 161 3.54 -3.93 6.92
N PHE A 162 4.66 -3.21 6.83
CA PHE A 162 5.92 -3.61 7.43
C PHE A 162 6.51 -2.49 8.28
N GLU A 163 7.01 -2.83 9.46
CA GLU A 163 7.58 -1.87 10.40
C GLU A 163 9.03 -1.51 10.08
N ASP A 164 9.73 -2.40 9.38
CA ASP A 164 11.15 -2.32 9.11
C ASP A 164 11.52 -3.17 7.88
N SER A 165 12.79 -3.07 7.47
CA SER A 165 13.34 -3.83 6.35
C SER A 165 13.46 -5.34 6.61
N PHE A 166 13.57 -5.79 7.87
CA PHE A 166 13.67 -7.21 8.19
C PHE A 166 12.35 -7.94 7.90
N GLN A 167 11.21 -7.34 8.28
CA GLN A 167 9.89 -7.89 7.97
C GLN A 167 9.68 -8.01 6.45
N ILE A 168 10.21 -7.08 5.67
CA ILE A 168 10.17 -7.14 4.20
C ILE A 168 11.08 -8.27 3.68
N GLY A 169 12.29 -8.36 4.22
CA GLY A 169 13.26 -9.42 3.92
C GLY A 169 12.66 -10.81 4.02
N GLU A 170 12.04 -11.09 5.16
CA GLU A 170 11.37 -12.37 5.46
C GLU A 170 10.06 -12.56 4.67
N TYR A 171 9.42 -11.48 4.22
CA TYR A 171 8.22 -11.57 3.39
C TYR A 171 8.54 -12.01 1.96
N ILE A 172 9.60 -11.45 1.36
CA ILE A 172 9.98 -11.75 -0.03
C ILE A 172 10.63 -13.13 -0.16
N ILE A 173 11.57 -13.45 0.74
CA ILE A 173 12.18 -14.78 0.81
C ILE A 173 11.92 -15.35 2.21
N PRO A 174 10.79 -16.05 2.42
CA PRO A 174 10.47 -16.67 3.70
C PRO A 174 11.56 -17.65 4.12
N LYS A 175 11.90 -17.72 5.40
CA LYS A 175 12.94 -18.66 5.89
C LYS A 175 12.67 -20.13 5.59
N ASN A 176 11.41 -20.49 5.34
CA ASN A 176 10.91 -21.84 5.10
C ASN A 176 10.51 -22.09 3.63
N HIS A 177 11.07 -21.35 2.66
CA HIS A 177 10.88 -21.66 1.24
C HIS A 177 11.40 -23.07 0.90
N ASN A 178 10.87 -23.64 -0.18
CA ASN A 178 11.49 -24.79 -0.82
C ASN A 178 12.56 -24.33 -1.82
N ASP A 179 13.52 -25.21 -2.14
CA ASP A 179 14.69 -24.86 -2.97
C ASP A 179 14.29 -24.45 -4.40
N VAL A 180 13.26 -25.06 -4.98
CA VAL A 180 12.77 -24.74 -6.34
C VAL A 180 12.20 -23.32 -6.41
N PHE A 181 11.46 -22.88 -5.38
CA PHE A 181 10.92 -21.53 -5.31
C PHE A 181 12.01 -20.50 -5.06
N LEU A 182 13.06 -20.86 -4.31
CA LEU A 182 14.20 -19.98 -4.11
C LEU A 182 14.92 -19.69 -5.41
N GLU A 183 15.23 -20.71 -6.22
CA GLU A 183 15.94 -20.52 -7.50
C GLU A 183 15.20 -19.55 -8.42
N VAL A 184 13.87 -19.69 -8.55
CA VAL A 184 13.05 -18.78 -9.35
C VAL A 184 13.10 -17.34 -8.82
N LEU A 185 12.96 -17.16 -7.49
CA LEU A 185 13.05 -15.84 -6.88
C LEU A 185 14.43 -15.20 -7.02
N GLU A 186 15.51 -15.99 -6.89
CA GLU A 186 16.88 -15.50 -7.09
C GLU A 186 17.12 -15.08 -8.54
N GLU A 187 16.55 -15.80 -9.52
CA GLU A 187 16.58 -15.42 -10.93
C GLU A 187 15.81 -14.11 -11.20
N GLU A 188 14.60 -13.97 -10.65
CA GLU A 188 13.77 -12.77 -10.81
C GLU A 188 14.39 -11.53 -10.13
N ILE A 189 14.86 -11.68 -8.89
CA ILE A 189 15.46 -10.60 -8.11
C ILE A 189 16.92 -10.37 -8.57
N GLY A 190 17.54 -11.33 -9.23
CA GLY A 190 18.94 -11.30 -9.64
C GLY A 190 19.89 -11.14 -8.45
N LEU A 191 19.54 -11.73 -7.31
CA LEU A 191 20.33 -11.75 -6.07
C LEU A 191 20.17 -13.12 -5.43
N THR A 192 21.25 -13.63 -4.84
CA THR A 192 21.14 -14.80 -3.97
C THR A 192 20.43 -14.45 -2.66
N LYS A 193 19.94 -15.45 -1.93
CA LYS A 193 19.39 -15.30 -0.58
C LYS A 193 20.32 -14.53 0.36
N ASP A 194 21.60 -14.89 0.36
CA ASP A 194 22.60 -14.26 1.23
C ASP A 194 22.81 -12.78 0.86
N GLN A 195 22.81 -12.47 -0.44
CA GLN A 195 22.89 -11.09 -0.91
C GLN A 195 21.64 -10.31 -0.55
N TRP A 196 20.46 -10.92 -0.65
CA TRP A 196 19.21 -10.31 -0.23
C TRP A 196 19.21 -10.04 1.29
N GLU A 197 19.67 -10.99 2.09
CA GLU A 197 19.85 -10.83 3.53
C GLU A 197 20.79 -9.68 3.87
N GLU A 198 21.92 -9.58 3.18
CA GLU A 198 22.83 -8.45 3.34
C GLU A 198 22.13 -7.11 3.03
N VAL A 199 21.33 -7.05 1.96
CA VAL A 199 20.62 -5.83 1.57
C VAL A 199 19.66 -5.38 2.67
N TYR A 200 18.76 -6.24 3.15
CA TYR A 200 17.73 -5.81 4.09
C TYR A 200 18.25 -5.62 5.53
N THR A 201 19.35 -6.27 5.90
CA THR A 201 19.99 -6.10 7.23
C THR A 201 20.83 -4.82 7.31
N LYS A 202 21.46 -4.43 6.20
CA LYS A 202 22.38 -3.28 6.12
C LYS A 202 21.78 -2.03 5.49
N VAL A 203 20.47 -2.00 5.25
CA VAL A 203 19.73 -0.87 4.63
C VAL A 203 20.17 0.50 5.17
N TYR A 204 20.39 0.61 6.47
CA TYR A 204 20.64 1.88 7.14
C TYR A 204 22.13 2.24 7.30
N GLU A 205 23.06 1.44 6.78
CA GLU A 205 24.49 1.69 6.93
C GLU A 205 24.98 2.87 6.08
N ASN A 206 24.46 3.02 4.87
CA ASN A 206 24.83 4.11 3.96
C ASN A 206 23.75 4.35 2.88
N GLU A 207 23.89 5.45 2.14
CA GLU A 207 22.93 5.85 1.10
C GLU A 207 22.91 4.92 -0.12
N PHE A 208 23.96 4.13 -0.35
CA PHE A 208 23.96 3.11 -1.40
C PHE A 208 23.02 1.97 -1.02
N MET A 209 23.12 1.44 0.20
CA MET A 209 22.25 0.36 0.70
C MET A 209 20.77 0.76 0.70
N LYS A 210 20.46 1.99 1.14
CA LYS A 210 19.08 2.51 1.07
C LYS A 210 18.52 2.50 -0.35
N ARG A 211 19.29 3.03 -1.31
CA ARG A 211 18.88 3.08 -2.72
C ARG A 211 18.75 1.69 -3.31
N GLN A 212 19.69 0.79 -3.00
CA GLN A 212 19.67 -0.58 -3.47
C GLN A 212 18.40 -1.30 -3.01
N PHE A 213 18.08 -1.22 -1.71
CA PHE A 213 16.87 -1.83 -1.14
C PHE A 213 15.60 -1.32 -1.83
N ILE A 214 15.42 0.01 -1.92
CA ILE A 214 14.22 0.59 -2.55
C ILE A 214 14.12 0.25 -4.04
N ASN A 215 15.25 0.20 -4.75
CA ASN A 215 15.27 -0.20 -6.16
C ASN A 215 14.86 -1.66 -6.35
N ILE A 216 15.33 -2.57 -5.50
CA ILE A 216 14.94 -3.99 -5.56
C ILE A 216 13.43 -4.14 -5.38
N LEU A 217 12.86 -3.49 -4.36
CA LEU A 217 11.41 -3.54 -4.12
C LEU A 217 10.59 -3.05 -5.33
N ASN A 218 11.03 -1.96 -5.96
CA ASN A 218 10.23 -1.26 -6.96
C ASN A 218 10.44 -1.68 -8.43
N TYR A 219 11.55 -2.38 -8.72
CA TYR A 219 11.94 -2.73 -10.08
C TYR A 219 12.30 -4.19 -10.28
N LYS A 220 12.47 -4.95 -9.20
CA LYS A 220 12.81 -6.37 -9.29
C LYS A 220 11.74 -7.29 -8.71
N ILE A 221 11.03 -6.85 -7.67
CA ILE A 221 9.98 -7.65 -7.02
C ILE A 221 8.58 -7.26 -7.50
N GLY A 222 8.31 -5.97 -7.71
CA GLY A 222 7.00 -5.49 -8.20
C GLY A 222 6.63 -5.91 -9.63
N CYS A 223 7.34 -6.88 -10.22
CA CYS A 223 7.02 -7.51 -11.50
C CYS A 223 6.72 -9.02 -11.36
N CYS A 224 6.70 -9.56 -10.13
CA CYS A 224 6.49 -10.99 -9.83
C CYS A 224 5.01 -11.34 -9.57
N GLY A 225 4.07 -10.54 -10.12
CA GLY A 225 2.63 -10.72 -9.98
C GLY A 225 1.98 -11.32 -11.23
#